data_AF-A0A7R9V927-F1
#
_entry.id   AF-A0A7R9V927-F1
#
_cell.length_a   1.000
_cell.length_b   1.000
_cell.length_c   1.000
_cell.angle_alpha   90.00
_cell.angle_beta   90.00
_cell.angle_gamma   90.00
#
_symmetry.space_group_name_H-M   'P 1'
#
loop_
_entity.id
_entity.type
_entity.pdbx_description
1 polymer ?
#
loop_
_entity_poly.entity_id
_entity_poly.type
_entity_poly.pdbx_seq_one_letter_code
_entity_poly.pdbx_strand_id
1 'polypeptide(L)'
;MAAVEAKIRGTLTERYRANPDAAGKGHDMKGSGAMHKLSSSVVATCLPSGQVKAFPANCLSLMTVTGAKGSMVNFSQISCLLGQQELEGRRPPRCSSGKTLPCFRPYDGGARSNGFIGDRFLTGLRPQEYYFHCMAGREGLVDTAVKTSRSGYLQRCLVKNLETLRVHYDATVRDNADGSVVQLYYGEDGLDVTTVSFMRQFGFLARNAERFAQKLDLQGALKASKIAGLKPMEKVLRAAIAERADALRRLSTGRKRAKAEAALNGKLPLMAMHPPSALGATSEAFLDALLGFIEANDGGVLQ
;
A
#
# COMPACT_ATOMS: atom_id res chain seq x y z
N MET A 1 29.31 -36.51 4.50
CA MET A 1 28.80 -35.47 3.57
C MET A 1 28.43 -36.05 2.20
N ALA A 2 29.37 -36.62 1.43
CA ALA A 2 29.10 -37.12 0.07
C ALA A 2 27.99 -38.18 -0.06
N ALA A 3 27.91 -39.14 0.88
CA ALA A 3 26.86 -40.18 0.88
C ALA A 3 25.45 -39.60 1.13
N VAL A 4 25.34 -38.54 1.95
CA VAL A 4 24.08 -37.86 2.23
C VAL A 4 23.62 -37.06 1.01
N GLU A 5 24.56 -36.37 0.34
CA GLU A 5 24.29 -35.62 -0.90
C GLU A 5 23.81 -36.55 -2.02
N ALA A 6 24.43 -37.73 -2.17
CA ALA A 6 24.00 -38.74 -3.13
C ALA A 6 22.58 -39.25 -2.84
N LYS A 7 22.23 -39.50 -1.57
CA LYS A 7 20.89 -39.88 -1.15
C LYS A 7 19.85 -38.79 -1.44
N ILE A 8 20.16 -37.53 -1.11
CA ILE A 8 19.30 -36.37 -1.41
C ILE A 8 19.06 -36.27 -2.91
N ARG A 9 20.11 -36.37 -3.73
CA ARG A 9 20.00 -36.36 -5.19
C ARG A 9 19.13 -37.48 -5.74
N GLY A 10 19.26 -38.70 -5.20
CA GLY A 10 18.39 -39.83 -5.54
C GLY A 10 16.93 -39.52 -5.28
N THR A 11 16.60 -39.05 -4.07
CA THR A 11 15.23 -38.69 -3.71
C THR A 11 14.66 -37.51 -4.51
N LEU A 12 15.49 -36.52 -4.85
CA LEU A 12 15.09 -35.42 -5.72
C LEU A 12 14.80 -35.93 -7.13
N THR A 13 15.64 -36.81 -7.66
CA THR A 13 15.45 -37.42 -8.99
C THR A 13 14.12 -38.16 -9.07
N GLU A 14 13.80 -38.98 -8.07
CA GLU A 14 12.54 -39.72 -7.99
C GLU A 14 11.33 -38.77 -7.90
N ARG A 15 11.39 -37.76 -7.03
CA ARG A 15 10.30 -36.79 -6.85
C ARG A 15 10.03 -35.93 -8.09
N TYR A 16 11.09 -35.42 -8.73
CA TYR A 16 10.95 -34.62 -9.94
C TYR A 16 10.52 -35.46 -11.16
N ARG A 17 10.81 -36.77 -11.19
CA ARG A 17 10.29 -37.68 -12.22
C ARG A 17 8.84 -38.08 -12.01
N ALA A 18 8.42 -38.28 -10.76
CA ALA A 18 7.06 -38.70 -10.43
C ALA A 18 6.03 -37.58 -10.59
N ASN A 19 6.37 -36.33 -10.24
CA ASN A 19 5.46 -35.20 -10.40
C ASN A 19 6.24 -33.89 -10.62
N PRO A 20 6.64 -33.58 -11.87
CA PRO A 20 7.58 -32.48 -12.18
C PRO A 20 7.10 -31.12 -11.69
N ASP A 21 5.81 -30.81 -11.88
CA ASP A 21 5.26 -29.49 -11.61
C ASP A 21 4.88 -29.27 -10.14
N ALA A 22 4.17 -30.21 -9.52
CA ALA A 22 3.72 -30.03 -8.13
C ALA A 22 4.88 -30.21 -7.14
N ALA A 23 5.74 -31.21 -7.34
CA ALA A 23 6.89 -31.43 -6.47
C ALA A 23 7.96 -30.35 -6.65
N GLY A 24 8.15 -29.85 -7.89
CA GLY A 24 9.09 -28.78 -8.20
C GLY A 24 8.71 -27.46 -7.54
N LYS A 25 7.46 -27.01 -7.70
CA LYS A 25 6.99 -25.75 -7.09
C LYS A 25 7.12 -25.76 -5.56
N GLY A 26 6.73 -26.84 -4.91
CA GLY A 26 6.81 -26.96 -3.46
C GLY A 26 8.25 -26.97 -2.94
N HIS A 27 9.16 -27.63 -3.66
CA HIS A 27 10.58 -27.63 -3.34
C HIS A 27 11.20 -26.24 -3.52
N ASP A 28 10.87 -25.56 -4.62
CA ASP A 28 11.42 -24.25 -4.93
C ASP A 28 10.97 -23.20 -3.91
N MET A 29 9.68 -23.19 -3.55
CA MET A 29 9.14 -22.28 -2.54
C MET A 29 9.80 -22.48 -1.16
N LYS A 30 9.95 -23.74 -0.70
CA LYS A 30 10.61 -24.03 0.58
C LYS A 30 12.07 -23.64 0.57
N GLY A 31 12.77 -23.92 -0.54
CA GLY A 31 14.16 -23.56 -0.69
C GLY A 31 14.35 -22.04 -0.71
N SER A 32 13.56 -21.30 -1.50
CA SER A 32 13.64 -19.84 -1.57
C SER A 32 13.34 -19.22 -0.21
N GLY A 33 12.32 -19.71 0.50
CA GLY A 33 12.01 -19.25 1.86
C GLY A 33 13.18 -19.44 2.85
N ALA A 34 13.92 -20.54 2.76
CA ALA A 34 15.12 -20.75 3.59
C ALA A 34 16.26 -19.78 3.21
N MET A 35 16.46 -19.53 1.92
CA MET A 35 17.50 -18.61 1.43
C MET A 35 17.18 -17.15 1.73
N HIS A 36 15.91 -16.75 1.66
CA HIS A 36 15.49 -15.40 2.03
C HIS A 36 15.78 -15.07 3.49
N LYS A 37 15.58 -16.03 4.41
CA LYS A 37 15.95 -15.87 5.83
C LYS A 37 17.46 -15.64 6.00
N LEU A 38 18.28 -16.39 5.27
CA LEU A 38 19.73 -16.22 5.29
C LEU A 38 20.14 -14.84 4.76
N SER A 39 19.60 -14.42 3.61
CA SER A 39 19.86 -13.10 3.04
C SER A 39 19.53 -11.99 4.03
N SER A 40 18.35 -12.03 4.64
CA SER A 40 17.93 -11.03 5.64
C SER A 40 18.85 -11.00 6.86
N SER A 41 19.30 -12.16 7.34
CA SER A 41 20.26 -12.23 8.45
C SER A 41 21.60 -11.59 8.10
N VAL A 42 22.11 -11.80 6.89
CA VAL A 42 23.38 -11.20 6.43
C VAL A 42 23.22 -9.69 6.30
N VAL A 43 22.13 -9.21 5.70
CA VAL A 43 21.85 -7.77 5.54
C VAL A 43 21.75 -7.07 6.89
N ALA A 44 21.01 -7.65 7.85
CA ALA A 44 20.87 -7.10 9.19
C ALA A 44 22.19 -7.05 9.98
N THR A 45 23.10 -8.00 9.72
CA THR A 45 24.41 -8.04 10.37
C THR A 45 25.37 -7.03 9.74
N CYS A 46 25.34 -6.86 8.42
CA CYS A 46 26.30 -6.02 7.70
C CYS A 46 25.88 -4.55 7.59
N LEU A 47 24.58 -4.23 7.56
CA LEU A 47 24.08 -2.86 7.41
C LEU A 47 23.15 -2.51 8.60
N PRO A 48 23.33 -1.33 9.24
CA PRO A 48 24.20 -0.22 8.84
C PRO A 48 25.62 -0.24 9.45
N SER A 49 25.89 -1.05 10.48
CA SER A 49 27.12 -0.96 11.29
C SER A 49 28.38 -1.54 10.65
N GLY A 50 28.26 -2.47 9.69
CA GLY A 50 29.39 -3.16 9.06
C GLY A 50 30.05 -2.39 7.92
N GLN A 51 29.75 -1.11 7.74
CA GLN A 51 30.29 -0.29 6.66
C GLN A 51 31.66 0.29 7.04
N VAL A 52 32.60 0.29 6.08
CA VAL A 52 33.92 0.93 6.26
C VAL A 52 33.78 2.44 6.48
N LYS A 53 32.86 3.08 5.75
CA LYS A 53 32.47 4.48 5.96
C LYS A 53 31.06 4.50 6.51
N ALA A 54 30.89 5.04 7.72
CA ALA A 54 29.57 5.19 8.32
C ALA A 54 28.80 6.36 7.68
N PHE A 55 27.47 6.35 7.87
CA PHE A 55 26.64 7.53 7.64
C PHE A 55 27.06 8.65 8.62
N PRO A 56 27.17 9.92 8.19
CA PRO A 56 26.77 10.50 6.89
C PRO A 56 27.88 10.53 5.82
N ALA A 57 29.11 10.13 6.11
CA ALA A 57 30.25 10.26 5.20
C ALA A 57 30.18 9.32 3.97
N ASN A 58 29.41 8.23 4.05
CA ASN A 58 29.18 7.34 2.92
C ASN A 58 28.07 7.87 2.00
N CYS A 59 28.44 8.39 0.83
CA CYS A 59 27.48 8.91 -0.15
C CYS A 59 26.44 7.88 -0.62
N LEU A 60 26.79 6.59 -0.72
CA LEU A 60 25.83 5.55 -1.10
C LEU A 60 24.80 5.33 0.01
N SER A 61 25.23 5.32 1.27
CA SER A 61 24.33 5.25 2.42
C SER A 61 23.49 6.52 2.54
N LEU A 62 24.08 7.70 2.30
CA LEU A 62 23.39 8.99 2.35
C LEU A 62 22.26 9.06 1.32
N MET A 63 22.55 8.67 0.08
CA MET A 63 21.59 8.72 -1.03
C MET A 63 20.41 7.76 -0.85
N THR A 64 20.67 6.60 -0.25
CA THR A 64 19.64 5.57 -0.01
C THR A 64 18.82 5.85 1.24
N VAL A 65 19.44 6.32 2.34
CA VAL A 65 18.75 6.65 3.59
C VAL A 65 17.90 7.93 3.47
N THR A 66 18.38 8.94 2.73
CA THR A 66 17.61 10.18 2.50
C THR A 66 16.51 10.01 1.45
N GLY A 67 16.47 8.88 0.74
CA GLY A 67 15.54 8.65 -0.36
C GLY A 67 15.87 9.42 -1.64
N ALA A 68 17.06 10.02 -1.75
CA ALA A 68 17.47 10.77 -2.93
C ALA A 68 17.54 9.88 -4.19
N LYS A 69 18.16 8.70 -4.09
CA LYS A 69 18.16 7.70 -5.18
C LYS A 69 18.55 6.31 -4.67
N GLY A 70 17.87 5.30 -5.20
CA GLY A 70 18.08 3.91 -4.81
C GLY A 70 17.45 3.60 -3.45
N SER A 71 17.51 2.33 -3.07
CA SER A 71 16.91 1.80 -1.86
C SER A 71 17.93 1.01 -1.03
N MET A 72 17.54 0.64 0.19
CA MET A 72 18.32 -0.29 1.01
C MET A 72 18.57 -1.64 0.31
N VAL A 73 17.68 -2.07 -0.60
CA VAL A 73 17.87 -3.28 -1.40
C VAL A 73 19.03 -3.12 -2.39
N ASN A 74 19.13 -1.96 -3.06
CA ASN A 74 20.26 -1.69 -3.95
C ASN A 74 21.57 -1.67 -3.16
N PHE A 75 21.55 -1.06 -1.97
CA PHE A 75 22.73 -1.02 -1.11
C PHE A 75 23.15 -2.41 -0.64
N SER A 76 22.20 -3.25 -0.22
CA SER A 76 22.50 -4.63 0.19
C SER A 76 23.04 -5.49 -0.96
N GLN A 77 22.56 -5.32 -2.19
CA GLN A 77 23.05 -6.07 -3.35
C GLN A 77 24.48 -5.68 -3.74
N ILE A 78 24.82 -4.40 -3.57
CA ILE A 78 26.18 -3.92 -3.83
C ILE A 78 27.15 -4.42 -2.74
N SER A 79 26.77 -4.31 -1.47
CA SER A 79 27.69 -4.50 -0.34
C SER A 79 27.63 -5.88 0.33
N CYS A 80 26.51 -6.59 0.30
CA CYS A 80 26.31 -7.84 1.04
C CYS A 80 26.24 -9.05 0.10
N LEU A 81 25.11 -9.23 -0.60
CA LEU A 81 24.88 -10.30 -1.56
C LEU A 81 23.68 -9.97 -2.48
N LEU A 82 23.61 -10.61 -3.65
CA LEU A 82 22.45 -10.47 -4.54
C LEU A 82 21.22 -11.23 -4.05
N GLY A 83 21.41 -12.41 -3.44
CA GLY A 83 20.33 -13.25 -2.93
C GLY A 83 19.79 -14.26 -3.95
N GLN A 84 18.63 -14.83 -3.63
CA GLN A 84 17.95 -15.80 -4.47
C GLN A 84 17.41 -15.12 -5.74
N GLN A 85 17.85 -15.58 -6.92
CA GLN A 85 17.22 -15.21 -8.18
C GLN A 85 15.98 -16.07 -8.39
N GLU A 86 14.86 -15.42 -8.67
CA GLU A 86 13.58 -16.06 -8.97
C GLU A 86 13.15 -15.67 -10.38
N LEU A 87 12.57 -16.64 -11.10
CA LEU A 87 12.01 -16.51 -12.44
C LEU A 87 10.54 -16.91 -12.40
N GLU A 88 9.63 -15.98 -12.71
CA GLU A 88 8.17 -16.17 -12.66
C GLU A 88 7.68 -16.71 -11.30
N GLY A 89 8.32 -16.27 -10.21
CA GLY A 89 8.05 -16.73 -8.84
C GLY A 89 8.54 -18.14 -8.53
N ARG A 90 9.36 -18.74 -9.41
CA ARG A 90 10.05 -20.02 -9.19
C ARG A 90 11.56 -19.84 -9.17
N ARG A 91 12.30 -20.90 -8.86
CA ARG A 91 13.76 -20.91 -9.00
C ARG A 91 14.18 -21.14 -10.45
N PRO A 92 15.47 -20.96 -10.81
CA PRO A 92 15.93 -21.22 -12.16
C PRO A 92 15.49 -22.60 -12.67
N PRO A 93 14.92 -22.67 -13.89
CA PRO A 93 14.38 -23.90 -14.42
C PRO A 93 15.48 -24.94 -14.62
N ARG A 94 15.12 -26.21 -14.44
CA ARG A 94 15.99 -27.35 -14.76
C ARG A 94 15.74 -27.79 -16.18
N CYS A 95 16.80 -28.13 -16.91
CA CYS A 95 16.69 -28.82 -18.19
C CYS A 95 16.12 -30.23 -18.02
N SER A 96 15.74 -30.89 -19.12
CA SER A 96 15.28 -32.30 -19.13
C SER A 96 16.30 -33.28 -18.51
N SER A 97 17.59 -32.93 -18.51
CA SER A 97 18.66 -33.67 -17.84
C SER A 97 18.68 -33.52 -16.31
N GLY A 98 17.79 -32.71 -15.72
CA GLY A 98 17.72 -32.40 -14.29
C GLY A 98 18.77 -31.39 -13.80
N LYS A 99 19.56 -30.81 -14.72
CA LYS A 99 20.59 -29.80 -14.43
C LYS A 99 20.04 -28.40 -14.63
N THR A 100 20.44 -27.44 -13.79
CA THR A 100 20.15 -26.01 -13.97
C THR A 100 21.16 -25.35 -14.92
N LEU A 101 22.45 -25.72 -14.83
CA LEU A 101 23.49 -25.37 -15.80
C LEU A 101 24.38 -26.58 -16.10
N PRO A 102 25.07 -26.61 -17.26
CA PRO A 102 25.96 -27.71 -17.64
C PRO A 102 27.07 -28.02 -16.63
N CYS A 103 27.53 -26.99 -15.90
CA CYS A 103 28.56 -27.09 -14.86
C CYS A 103 28.06 -27.73 -13.55
N PHE A 104 26.74 -27.87 -13.36
CA PHE A 104 26.18 -28.49 -12.16
C PHE A 104 25.83 -29.96 -12.40
N ARG A 105 25.82 -30.72 -11.30
CA ARG A 105 25.41 -32.12 -11.31
C ARG A 105 23.88 -32.22 -11.50
N PRO A 106 23.37 -33.31 -12.11
CA PRO A 106 21.94 -33.55 -12.18
C PRO A 106 21.32 -33.58 -10.77
N TYR A 107 20.20 -32.86 -10.61
CA TYR A 107 19.43 -32.76 -9.37
C TYR A 107 20.25 -32.27 -8.17
N ASP A 108 21.21 -31.37 -8.41
CA ASP A 108 22.00 -30.75 -7.33
C ASP A 108 21.10 -29.92 -6.40
N GLY A 109 21.17 -30.22 -5.10
CA GLY A 109 20.43 -29.56 -4.02
C GLY A 109 21.12 -28.33 -3.45
N GLY A 110 22.30 -27.95 -3.96
CA GLY A 110 23.01 -26.75 -3.53
C GLY A 110 22.20 -25.46 -3.70
N ALA A 111 22.44 -24.48 -2.83
CA ALA A 111 21.80 -23.16 -2.97
C ALA A 111 22.23 -22.48 -4.28
N ARG A 112 23.54 -22.52 -4.59
CA ARG A 112 24.13 -21.94 -5.81
C ARG A 112 23.63 -22.59 -7.10
N SER A 113 23.49 -23.91 -7.12
CA SER A 113 22.95 -24.61 -8.29
C SER A 113 21.50 -24.21 -8.57
N ASN A 114 20.78 -23.77 -7.53
CA ASN A 114 19.38 -23.37 -7.58
C ASN A 114 19.18 -21.84 -7.61
N GLY A 115 20.19 -21.08 -8.07
CA GLY A 115 20.04 -19.64 -8.32
C GLY A 115 20.27 -18.72 -7.12
N PHE A 116 20.77 -19.22 -5.99
CA PHE A 116 21.19 -18.36 -4.90
C PHE A 116 22.58 -17.77 -5.18
N ILE A 117 22.65 -16.44 -5.24
CA ILE A 117 23.89 -15.70 -5.46
C ILE A 117 24.37 -15.14 -4.12
N GLY A 118 25.40 -15.78 -3.57
CA GLY A 118 26.04 -15.34 -2.32
C GLY A 118 27.09 -14.27 -2.52
N ASP A 119 27.55 -14.06 -3.76
CA ASP A 119 28.51 -13.01 -4.09
C ASP A 119 27.76 -11.66 -4.30
N ARG A 120 28.52 -10.56 -4.38
CA ARG A 120 28.01 -9.18 -4.39
C ARG A 120 28.60 -8.37 -5.54
N PHE A 121 27.93 -7.30 -5.96
CA PHE A 121 28.45 -6.48 -7.07
C PHE A 121 29.81 -5.84 -6.76
N LEU A 122 30.10 -5.53 -5.50
CA LEU A 122 31.39 -4.93 -5.10
C LEU A 122 32.60 -5.84 -5.40
N THR A 123 32.45 -7.16 -5.27
CA THR A 123 33.53 -8.13 -5.50
C THR A 123 33.42 -8.87 -6.82
N GLY A 124 32.33 -8.67 -7.56
CA GLY A 124 32.02 -9.40 -8.79
C GLY A 124 31.27 -10.72 -8.53
N LEU A 125 30.70 -11.25 -9.62
CA LEU A 125 29.92 -12.49 -9.64
C LEU A 125 30.69 -13.61 -10.33
N ARG A 126 30.51 -14.85 -9.87
CA ARG A 126 31.04 -16.03 -10.57
C ARG A 126 30.31 -16.26 -11.90
N PRO A 127 30.92 -16.91 -12.89
CA PRO A 127 30.28 -17.16 -14.18
C PRO A 127 28.91 -17.88 -14.09
N GLN A 128 28.76 -18.82 -13.14
CA GLN A 128 27.48 -19.54 -12.97
C GLN A 128 26.39 -18.61 -12.42
N GLU A 129 26.75 -17.78 -11.44
CA GLU A 129 25.84 -16.83 -10.79
C GLU A 129 25.50 -15.66 -11.73
N TYR A 130 26.48 -15.20 -12.51
CA TYR A 130 26.30 -14.18 -13.54
C TYR A 130 25.23 -14.61 -14.55
N TYR A 131 25.25 -15.86 -15.00
CA TYR A 131 24.25 -16.37 -15.95
C TYR A 131 22.84 -16.38 -15.35
N PHE A 132 22.67 -16.82 -14.10
CA PHE A 132 21.37 -16.74 -13.41
C PHE A 132 20.90 -15.29 -13.21
N HIS A 133 21.82 -14.37 -12.90
CA HIS A 133 21.49 -12.96 -12.78
C HIS A 133 21.01 -12.37 -14.12
N CYS A 134 21.65 -12.73 -15.24
CA CYS A 134 21.20 -12.34 -16.58
C CYS A 134 19.80 -12.88 -16.92
N MET A 135 19.45 -14.09 -16.46
CA MET A 135 18.10 -14.62 -16.65
C MET A 135 17.05 -13.74 -15.94
N ALA A 136 17.28 -13.41 -14.67
CA ALA A 136 16.38 -12.56 -13.89
C ALA A 136 16.28 -11.14 -14.49
N GLY A 137 17.40 -10.59 -14.96
CA GLY A 137 17.40 -9.30 -15.65
C GLY A 137 16.58 -9.30 -16.95
N ARG A 138 16.64 -10.40 -17.72
CA ARG A 138 15.87 -10.54 -18.97
C ARG A 138 14.37 -10.65 -18.70
N GLU A 139 13.95 -11.32 -17.63
CA GLU A 139 12.55 -11.44 -17.26
C GLU A 139 11.91 -10.05 -17.09
N GLY A 140 12.54 -9.13 -16.35
CA GLY A 140 12.01 -7.78 -16.16
C GLY A 140 11.87 -6.99 -17.48
N LEU A 141 12.79 -7.19 -18.43
CA LEU A 141 12.72 -6.57 -19.76
C LEU A 141 11.59 -7.16 -20.60
N VAL A 142 11.43 -8.48 -20.58
CA VAL A 142 10.31 -9.16 -21.27
C VAL A 142 8.98 -8.74 -20.67
N ASP A 143 8.91 -8.62 -19.35
CA ASP A 143 7.70 -8.22 -18.64
C ASP A 143 7.25 -6.80 -19.04
N THR A 144 8.21 -5.89 -19.16
CA THR A 144 7.96 -4.54 -19.67
C THR A 144 7.45 -4.57 -21.11
N ALA A 145 8.07 -5.39 -21.97
CA ALA A 145 7.66 -5.50 -23.37
C ALA A 145 6.24 -6.07 -23.54
N VAL A 146 5.83 -7.02 -22.69
CA VAL A 146 4.53 -7.70 -22.82
C VAL A 146 3.40 -7.00 -22.06
N LYS A 147 3.66 -6.48 -20.85
CA LYS A 147 2.60 -5.88 -20.00
C LYS A 147 2.21 -4.45 -20.39
N THR A 148 3.03 -3.74 -21.16
CA THR A 148 2.79 -2.33 -21.55
C THR A 148 1.51 -2.11 -22.35
N SER A 149 1.10 -3.07 -23.18
CA SER A 149 -0.08 -2.92 -24.05
C SER A 149 -1.43 -3.00 -23.31
N ARG A 150 -1.47 -3.61 -22.12
CA ARG A 150 -2.72 -3.99 -21.45
C ARG A 150 -3.45 -2.82 -20.79
N SER A 151 -2.71 -1.88 -20.18
CA SER A 151 -3.32 -0.78 -19.43
C SER A 151 -3.91 0.30 -20.33
N GLY A 152 -3.30 0.57 -21.50
CA GLY A 152 -3.72 1.65 -22.39
C GLY A 152 -5.10 1.43 -23.02
N TYR A 153 -5.40 0.22 -23.51
CA TYR A 153 -6.72 -0.08 -24.06
C TYR A 153 -7.81 -0.04 -22.98
N LEU A 154 -7.52 -0.61 -21.80
CA LEU A 154 -8.43 -0.55 -20.66
C LEU A 154 -8.75 0.90 -20.27
N GLN A 155 -7.73 1.76 -20.18
CA GLN A 155 -7.91 3.17 -19.90
C GLN A 155 -8.80 3.83 -20.96
N ARG A 156 -8.61 3.53 -22.25
CA ARG A 156 -9.45 4.08 -23.33
C ARG A 156 -10.92 3.67 -23.16
N CYS A 157 -11.18 2.39 -22.87
CA CYS A 157 -12.54 1.90 -22.64
C CYS A 157 -13.20 2.60 -21.45
N LEU A 158 -12.46 2.78 -20.35
CA LEU A 158 -12.97 3.47 -19.16
C LEU A 158 -13.21 4.96 -19.42
N VAL A 159 -12.22 5.66 -19.98
CA VAL A 159 -12.35 7.10 -20.28
C VAL A 159 -13.50 7.34 -21.24
N LYS A 160 -13.66 6.53 -22.29
CA LYS A 160 -14.73 6.74 -23.27
C LYS A 160 -16.13 6.53 -22.68
N ASN A 161 -16.29 5.57 -21.76
CA ASN A 161 -17.57 5.31 -21.10
C ASN A 161 -17.87 6.30 -19.96
N LEU A 162 -16.85 6.93 -19.38
CA LEU A 162 -16.99 7.82 -18.22
C LEU A 162 -16.79 9.31 -18.56
N GLU A 163 -16.52 9.66 -19.83
CA GLU A 163 -16.22 11.04 -20.25
C GLU A 163 -17.37 12.02 -20.03
N THR A 164 -18.61 11.53 -20.04
CA THR A 164 -19.81 12.34 -19.89
C THR A 164 -20.22 12.57 -18.44
N LEU A 165 -19.65 11.80 -17.50
CA LEU A 165 -19.98 11.91 -16.07
C LEU A 165 -19.46 13.22 -15.49
N ARG A 166 -20.35 13.96 -14.83
CA ARG A 166 -20.01 15.22 -14.17
C ARG A 166 -20.81 15.41 -12.89
N VAL A 167 -20.22 16.14 -11.95
CA VAL A 167 -20.91 16.64 -10.75
C VAL A 167 -21.73 17.88 -11.13
N HIS A 168 -23.04 17.83 -10.88
CA HIS A 168 -23.97 18.93 -11.10
C HIS A 168 -24.07 19.85 -9.87
N TYR A 169 -24.73 21.01 -10.02
CA TYR A 169 -24.89 22.00 -8.95
C TYR A 169 -25.67 21.49 -7.74
N ASP A 170 -26.45 20.42 -7.89
CA ASP A 170 -27.16 19.72 -6.82
C ASP A 170 -26.28 18.66 -6.13
N ALA A 171 -24.97 18.64 -6.41
CA ALA A 171 -23.97 17.68 -5.93
C ALA A 171 -24.13 16.23 -6.44
N THR A 172 -25.13 15.95 -7.28
CA THR A 172 -25.31 14.63 -7.89
C THR A 172 -24.32 14.42 -9.03
N VAL A 173 -23.87 13.18 -9.20
CA VAL A 173 -23.07 12.75 -10.35
C VAL A 173 -24.04 12.23 -11.40
N ARG A 174 -24.10 12.90 -12.56
CA ARG A 174 -24.98 12.51 -13.66
C ARG A 174 -24.19 12.31 -14.93
N ASP A 175 -24.77 11.52 -15.81
CA ASP A 175 -24.36 11.46 -17.20
C ASP A 175 -24.93 12.69 -17.95
N ASN A 176 -24.05 13.53 -18.51
CA ASN A 176 -24.48 14.69 -19.29
C ASN A 176 -25.15 14.33 -20.62
N ALA A 177 -25.00 13.10 -21.13
CA ALA A 177 -25.64 12.69 -22.37
C ALA A 177 -27.14 12.41 -22.16
N ASP A 178 -27.48 11.62 -21.15
CA ASP A 178 -28.85 11.13 -20.92
C ASP A 178 -29.55 11.81 -19.74
N GLY A 179 -28.81 12.56 -18.90
CA GLY A 179 -29.32 13.16 -17.68
C GLY A 179 -29.56 12.16 -16.53
N SER A 180 -29.14 10.90 -16.70
CA SER A 180 -29.30 9.84 -15.71
C SER A 180 -28.40 10.07 -14.48
N VAL A 181 -28.94 9.86 -13.29
CA VAL A 181 -28.19 10.00 -12.02
C VAL A 181 -27.45 8.70 -11.74
N VAL A 182 -26.12 8.78 -11.63
CA VAL A 182 -25.25 7.64 -11.32
C VAL A 182 -24.93 7.57 -9.83
N GLN A 183 -24.64 8.72 -9.21
CA GLN A 183 -24.44 8.82 -7.76
C GLN A 183 -25.17 10.05 -7.21
N LEU A 184 -25.68 9.94 -5.99
CA LEU A 184 -26.33 11.07 -5.30
C LEU A 184 -25.32 12.07 -4.74
N TYR A 185 -24.15 11.58 -4.33
CA TYR A 185 -22.99 12.38 -3.94
C TYR A 185 -21.73 11.71 -4.46
N TYR A 186 -20.79 12.51 -4.95
CA TYR A 186 -19.48 12.02 -5.37
C TYR A 186 -18.76 11.33 -4.19
N GLY A 187 -18.42 10.05 -4.34
CA GLY A 187 -17.73 9.31 -3.28
C GLY A 187 -18.52 9.16 -1.97
N GLU A 188 -19.85 9.36 -2.00
CA GLU A 188 -20.76 9.37 -0.85
C GLU A 188 -20.53 10.47 0.19
N ASP A 189 -19.47 11.27 0.07
CA ASP A 189 -19.13 12.39 0.95
C ASP A 189 -18.99 13.74 0.25
N GLY A 190 -18.99 13.76 -1.08
CA GLY A 190 -18.89 14.96 -1.90
C GLY A 190 -17.51 15.63 -1.86
N LEU A 191 -16.47 14.92 -1.40
CA LEU A 191 -15.15 15.50 -1.19
C LEU A 191 -14.23 15.31 -2.40
N ASP A 192 -13.51 16.38 -2.77
CA ASP A 192 -12.46 16.30 -3.77
C ASP A 192 -11.21 15.64 -3.18
N VAL A 193 -10.81 14.49 -3.75
CA VAL A 193 -9.64 13.69 -3.37
C VAL A 193 -8.34 14.49 -3.26
N THR A 194 -8.20 15.59 -4.00
CA THR A 194 -7.00 16.45 -3.95
C THR A 194 -6.90 17.27 -2.66
N THR A 195 -8.01 17.46 -1.96
CA THR A 195 -8.12 18.30 -0.75
C THR A 195 -8.14 17.50 0.56
N VAL A 196 -8.40 16.18 0.49
CA VAL A 196 -8.67 15.34 1.68
C VAL A 196 -7.42 15.01 2.50
N SER A 197 -6.20 15.15 1.96
CA SER A 197 -4.97 14.60 2.56
C SER A 197 -4.74 14.96 4.03
N PHE A 198 -5.06 16.19 4.44
CA PHE A 198 -4.88 16.68 5.82
C PHE A 198 -6.17 16.69 6.65
N MET A 199 -7.31 16.30 6.08
CA MET A 199 -8.62 16.44 6.71
C MET A 199 -8.76 15.65 8.01
N ARG A 200 -8.19 14.44 8.08
CA ARG A 200 -8.20 13.60 9.30
C ARG A 200 -6.99 13.82 10.23
N GLN A 201 -6.08 14.72 9.89
CA GLN A 201 -4.91 15.02 10.72
C GLN A 201 -5.24 16.10 11.76
N PHE A 202 -6.16 15.78 12.68
CA PHE A 202 -6.74 16.76 13.61
C PHE A 202 -5.67 17.44 14.50
N GLY A 203 -4.66 16.71 14.96
CA GLY A 203 -3.57 17.30 15.75
C GLY A 203 -2.72 18.33 14.98
N PHE A 204 -2.51 18.12 13.68
CA PHE A 204 -1.82 19.09 12.83
C PHE A 204 -2.70 20.33 12.60
N LEU A 205 -4.00 20.13 12.35
CA LEU A 205 -4.95 21.22 12.16
C LEU A 205 -5.11 22.08 13.42
N ALA A 206 -5.23 21.46 14.59
CA ALA A 206 -5.39 22.15 15.86
C ALA A 206 -4.17 23.02 16.20
N ARG A 207 -2.94 22.52 15.98
CA ARG A 207 -1.70 23.31 16.17
C ARG A 207 -1.58 24.51 15.22
N ASN A 208 -2.23 24.45 14.06
CA ASN A 208 -2.17 25.49 13.02
C ASN A 208 -3.50 26.23 12.85
N ALA A 209 -4.37 26.21 13.87
CA ALA A 209 -5.75 26.67 13.77
C ALA A 209 -5.88 28.14 13.31
N GLU A 210 -5.04 29.05 13.82
CA GLU A 210 -5.08 30.46 13.46
C GLU A 210 -4.83 30.68 11.95
N ARG A 211 -3.81 30.01 11.41
CA ARG A 211 -3.44 30.13 10.00
C ARG A 211 -4.51 29.51 9.10
N PHE A 212 -5.11 28.41 9.55
CA PHE A 212 -6.19 27.75 8.84
C PHE A 212 -7.47 28.59 8.83
N ALA A 213 -7.82 29.22 9.96
CA ALA A 213 -8.96 30.12 10.08
C ALA A 213 -8.86 31.33 9.16
N GLN A 214 -7.65 31.89 8.97
CA GLN A 214 -7.39 32.95 8.00
C GLN A 214 -7.59 32.47 6.55
N LYS A 215 -7.07 31.29 6.21
CA LYS A 215 -7.19 30.74 4.84
C LYS A 215 -8.63 30.42 4.44
N LEU A 216 -9.45 29.99 5.40
CA LEU A 216 -10.85 29.64 5.18
C LEU A 216 -11.82 30.82 5.14
N ASP A 217 -11.36 32.04 5.46
CA ASP A 217 -12.22 33.22 5.66
C ASP A 217 -13.52 32.87 6.42
N LEU A 218 -13.35 32.41 7.67
CA LEU A 218 -14.47 31.99 8.50
C LEU A 218 -15.56 33.08 8.61
N GLN A 219 -15.17 34.35 8.60
CA GLN A 219 -16.12 35.47 8.66
C GLN A 219 -16.96 35.59 7.39
N GLY A 220 -16.34 35.43 6.20
CA GLY A 220 -17.04 35.36 4.93
C GLY A 220 -18.01 34.18 4.87
N ALA A 221 -17.57 32.99 5.27
CA ALA A 221 -18.41 31.79 5.28
C ALA A 221 -19.62 31.94 6.22
N LEU A 222 -19.41 32.47 7.43
CA LEU A 222 -20.51 32.73 8.36
C LEU A 222 -21.50 33.75 7.80
N LYS A 223 -21.04 34.83 7.15
CA LYS A 223 -21.92 35.81 6.50
C LYS A 223 -22.74 35.17 5.37
N ALA A 224 -22.12 34.35 4.53
CA ALA A 224 -22.79 33.65 3.44
C ALA A 224 -23.90 32.72 3.95
N SER A 225 -23.66 31.97 5.04
CA SER A 225 -24.69 31.14 5.69
C SER A 225 -25.89 31.96 6.20
N LYS A 226 -25.65 33.19 6.74
CA LYS A 226 -26.75 34.07 7.17
C LYS A 226 -27.60 34.53 5.98
N ILE A 227 -26.94 34.90 4.87
CA ILE A 227 -27.62 35.38 3.65
C ILE A 227 -28.44 34.26 3.02
N ALA A 228 -27.90 33.04 2.99
CA ALA A 228 -28.57 31.86 2.45
C ALA A 228 -29.70 31.31 3.36
N GLY A 229 -29.92 31.88 4.55
CA GLY A 229 -30.99 31.44 5.46
C GLY A 229 -30.77 30.07 6.10
N LEU A 230 -29.54 29.55 6.13
CA LEU A 230 -29.23 28.17 6.55
C LEU A 230 -29.21 27.96 8.08
N LYS A 231 -29.26 29.03 8.88
CA LYS A 231 -29.16 28.97 10.35
C LYS A 231 -30.15 28.02 11.05
N PRO A 232 -31.45 27.93 10.66
CA PRO A 232 -32.37 26.99 11.29
C PRO A 232 -31.93 25.54 11.09
N MET A 233 -31.39 25.23 9.90
CA MET A 233 -30.89 23.91 9.54
C MET A 233 -29.59 23.58 10.26
N GLU A 234 -28.67 24.53 10.38
CA GLU A 234 -27.45 24.38 11.19
C GLU A 234 -27.75 24.11 12.67
N LYS A 235 -28.83 24.70 13.22
CA LYS A 235 -29.26 24.43 14.60
C LYS A 235 -29.72 22.97 14.77
N VAL A 236 -30.44 22.44 13.79
CA VAL A 236 -30.86 21.02 13.77
C VAL A 236 -29.65 20.10 13.63
N LEU A 237 -28.73 20.43 12.73
CA LEU A 237 -27.47 19.69 12.53
C LEU A 237 -26.64 19.62 13.82
N ARG A 238 -26.48 20.74 14.54
CA ARG A 238 -25.77 20.76 15.84
C ARG A 238 -26.42 19.86 16.87
N ALA A 239 -27.75 19.83 16.93
CA ALA A 239 -28.47 18.94 17.84
C ALA A 239 -28.26 17.46 17.46
N ALA A 240 -28.28 17.14 16.16
CA ALA A 240 -28.05 15.79 15.67
C ALA A 240 -26.60 15.32 15.90
N ILE A 241 -25.61 16.20 15.72
CA ILE A 241 -24.20 15.94 16.05
C ILE A 241 -24.04 15.63 17.54
N ALA A 242 -24.68 16.41 18.41
CA ALA A 242 -24.64 16.17 19.86
C ALA A 242 -25.31 14.84 20.25
N GLU A 243 -26.46 14.50 19.65
CA GLU A 243 -27.14 13.22 19.86
C GLU A 243 -26.24 12.04 19.43
N ARG A 244 -25.52 12.19 18.31
CA ARG A 244 -24.58 11.18 17.81
C ARG A 244 -23.37 11.04 18.73
N ALA A 245 -22.79 12.14 19.20
CA ALA A 245 -21.69 12.12 20.17
C ALA A 245 -22.09 11.37 21.45
N ASP A 246 -23.28 11.64 21.99
CA ASP A 246 -23.83 10.93 23.15
C ASP A 246 -24.02 9.42 22.88
N ALA A 247 -24.44 9.05 21.67
CA ALA A 247 -24.59 7.65 21.26
C ALA A 247 -23.23 6.93 21.18
N LEU A 248 -22.21 7.56 20.60
CA LEU A 248 -20.84 7.03 20.53
C LEU A 248 -20.23 6.85 21.93
N ARG A 249 -20.43 7.82 22.83
CA ARG A 249 -19.98 7.73 24.23
C ARG A 249 -20.67 6.60 25.01
N ARG A 250 -21.95 6.33 24.74
CA ARG A 250 -22.68 5.19 25.32
C ARG A 250 -22.14 3.86 24.78
N LEU A 251 -21.74 3.82 23.52
CA LEU A 251 -21.11 2.66 22.89
C LEU A 251 -19.74 2.36 23.51
N SER A 252 -18.88 3.38 23.69
CA SER A 252 -17.54 3.22 24.29
C SER A 252 -17.59 2.79 25.75
N THR A 253 -18.59 3.24 26.51
CA THR A 253 -18.82 2.86 27.92
C THR A 253 -19.59 1.54 28.10
N GLY A 254 -20.02 0.88 27.02
CA GLY A 254 -20.76 -0.38 27.04
C GLY A 254 -22.19 -0.29 27.58
N ARG A 255 -22.69 0.91 27.91
CA ARG A 255 -24.04 1.12 28.47
C ARG A 255 -25.08 1.15 27.36
N LYS A 256 -26.08 0.25 27.45
CA LYS A 256 -27.22 0.19 26.50
C LYS A 256 -26.78 0.09 25.03
N ARG A 257 -25.78 -0.75 24.76
CA ARG A 257 -25.15 -0.95 23.43
C ARG A 257 -26.16 -1.12 22.29
N ALA A 258 -27.13 -2.02 22.44
CA ALA A 258 -28.15 -2.27 21.41
C ALA A 258 -29.01 -1.02 21.10
N LYS A 259 -29.29 -0.17 22.09
CA LYS A 259 -30.04 1.08 21.90
C LYS A 259 -29.18 2.16 21.23
N ALA A 260 -27.87 2.18 21.52
CA ALA A 260 -26.93 3.09 20.88
C ALA A 260 -26.74 2.72 19.40
N GLU A 261 -26.50 1.44 19.09
CA GLU A 261 -26.37 0.93 17.71
C GLU A 261 -27.64 1.18 16.88
N ALA A 262 -28.82 0.98 17.47
CA ALA A 262 -30.09 1.30 16.82
C ALA A 262 -30.28 2.80 16.55
N ALA A 263 -29.79 3.67 17.44
CA ALA A 263 -29.89 5.13 17.27
C ALA A 263 -28.92 5.65 16.18
N LEU A 264 -27.75 5.01 16.03
CA LEU A 264 -26.76 5.31 15.01
C LEU A 264 -27.21 4.84 13.61
N ASN A 265 -27.76 3.63 13.50
CA ASN A 265 -28.10 3.03 12.20
C ASN A 265 -29.55 3.31 11.74
N GLY A 266 -30.41 3.85 12.61
CA GLY A 266 -31.84 4.02 12.35
C GLY A 266 -32.23 5.29 11.59
N LYS A 267 -31.30 6.22 11.34
CA LYS A 267 -31.53 7.51 10.69
C LYS A 267 -30.76 7.59 9.38
N LEU A 268 -31.30 8.32 8.41
CA LEU A 268 -30.56 8.66 7.19
C LEU A 268 -29.32 9.52 7.54
N PRO A 269 -28.21 9.38 6.80
CA PRO A 269 -27.01 10.18 7.03
C PRO A 269 -27.29 11.68 6.97
N LEU A 270 -26.57 12.47 7.78
CA LEU A 270 -26.76 13.92 7.86
C LEU A 270 -26.60 14.62 6.50
N MET A 271 -25.68 14.13 5.66
CA MET A 271 -25.44 14.61 4.30
C MET A 271 -26.58 14.29 3.32
N ALA A 272 -27.38 13.26 3.59
CA ALA A 272 -28.54 12.93 2.77
C ALA A 272 -29.74 13.84 3.09
N MET A 273 -29.82 14.32 4.34
CA MET A 273 -30.94 15.14 4.83
C MET A 273 -30.70 16.65 4.70
N HIS A 274 -29.43 17.06 4.60
CA HIS A 274 -29.03 18.46 4.59
C HIS A 274 -28.04 18.73 3.44
N PRO A 275 -28.10 19.91 2.80
CA PRO A 275 -27.18 20.27 1.73
C PRO A 275 -25.76 20.45 2.29
N PRO A 276 -24.72 20.19 1.49
CA PRO A 276 -23.32 20.31 1.91
C PRO A 276 -22.93 21.77 2.24
N SER A 277 -23.70 22.74 1.78
CA SER A 277 -23.53 24.16 2.12
C SER A 277 -23.88 24.48 3.58
N ALA A 278 -24.64 23.63 4.26
CA ALA A 278 -24.99 23.81 5.67
C ALA A 278 -23.82 23.39 6.57
N LEU A 279 -23.37 24.30 7.43
CA LEU A 279 -22.25 24.01 8.33
C LEU A 279 -22.60 22.85 9.29
N GLY A 280 -21.77 21.80 9.26
CA GLY A 280 -21.96 20.59 10.07
C GLY A 280 -22.63 19.43 9.34
N ALA A 281 -23.08 19.62 8.10
CA ALA A 281 -23.38 18.50 7.22
C ALA A 281 -22.05 17.87 6.76
N THR A 282 -21.66 16.74 7.37
CA THR A 282 -20.42 16.03 7.06
C THR A 282 -20.66 14.53 6.97
N SER A 283 -19.73 13.79 6.36
CA SER A 283 -19.77 12.33 6.41
C SER A 283 -19.67 11.83 7.85
N GLU A 284 -20.38 10.75 8.13
CA GLU A 284 -20.42 10.14 9.47
C GLU A 284 -19.04 9.66 9.91
N ALA A 285 -18.28 9.06 8.99
CA ALA A 285 -16.93 8.60 9.25
C ALA A 285 -15.97 9.74 9.64
N PHE A 286 -16.13 10.93 9.06
CA PHE A 286 -15.35 12.10 9.44
C PHE A 286 -15.77 12.62 10.82
N LEU A 287 -17.09 12.71 11.05
CA LEU A 287 -17.64 13.19 12.31
C LEU A 287 -17.24 12.30 13.49
N ASP A 288 -17.33 10.98 13.34
CA ASP A 288 -16.96 10.01 14.38
C ASP A 288 -15.48 10.11 14.72
N ALA A 289 -14.62 10.29 13.71
CA ALA A 289 -13.18 10.48 13.91
C ALA A 289 -12.88 11.81 14.62
N LEU A 290 -13.59 12.89 14.26
CA LEU A 290 -13.43 14.20 14.89
C LEU A 290 -13.89 14.16 16.36
N LEU A 291 -15.04 13.55 16.65
CA LEU A 291 -15.55 13.39 18.00
C LEU A 291 -14.62 12.54 18.87
N GLY A 292 -14.11 11.43 18.33
CA GLY A 292 -13.12 10.60 19.02
C GLY A 292 -11.85 11.38 19.36
N PHE A 293 -11.37 12.25 18.46
CA PHE A 293 -10.23 13.13 18.74
C PHE A 293 -10.53 14.18 19.82
N ILE A 294 -11.72 14.78 19.80
CA ILE A 294 -12.14 15.76 20.82
C ILE A 294 -12.24 15.09 22.21
N GLU A 295 -12.76 13.87 22.28
CA GLU A 295 -12.87 13.12 23.54
C GLU A 295 -11.52 12.65 24.07
N ALA A 296 -10.61 12.20 23.20
CA ALA A 296 -9.27 11.76 23.60
C ALA A 296 -8.37 12.93 24.00
N ASN A 297 -8.53 14.08 23.35
CA ASN A 297 -7.70 15.28 23.48
C ASN A 297 -6.19 14.95 23.56
N ASP A 298 -5.71 14.19 22.58
CA ASP A 298 -4.33 13.71 22.52
C ASP A 298 -3.33 14.88 22.66
N GLY A 299 -2.73 15.02 23.84
CA GLY A 299 -1.73 16.03 24.15
C GLY A 299 -2.24 17.41 24.56
N GLY A 300 -3.52 17.56 24.93
CA GLY A 300 -4.06 18.84 25.44
C GLY A 300 -4.04 19.97 24.41
N VAL A 301 -4.04 19.62 23.12
CA VAL A 301 -3.91 20.57 22.00
C VAL A 301 -5.19 21.39 21.81
N LEU A 302 -6.33 20.85 22.25
CA LEU A 302 -7.59 21.57 22.34
C LEU A 302 -7.65 22.25 23.72
N GLN A 303 -7.57 23.58 23.72
CA GLN A 303 -7.75 24.43 24.91
C GLN A 303 -9.23 24.60 25.26
#